data_AF-L7EG01-F1
#
_entry.id   AF-L7EG01-F1
#
_cell.length_a   1.000
_cell.length_b   1.000
_cell.length_c   1.000
_cell.angle_alpha   90.00
_cell.angle_beta   90.00
_cell.angle_gamma   90.00
#
_symmetry.space_group_name_H-M   'P 1'
#
loop_
_entity.id
_entity.type
_entity.pdbx_description
1 polymer ?
#
loop_
_entity_poly.entity_id
_entity_poly.type
_entity_poly.pdbx_seq_one_letter_code
_entity_poly.pdbx_strand_id
1 'polypeptide(L)'
;MKHRQPCQILAMLFLTGAVTFSLPEPSKSAGKGLFFCGQLQGKWNTFVKRPKRNIAIIEWTSNDFAESGWDNRKRCITVSDRFNQYAPLLTNVKTSNVNGYPVICVPKVKGGSCAKNEVLFTLKTGVNSEEVAQKLFNMNRYGNPSKFRFTDQPFSYDSEGELNINVETFINNLEEIIEASENEPR
;
A
#
# COMPACT_ATOMS: atom_id res chain seq x y z
N MET A 1 -18.06 -11.83 -88.13
CA MET A 1 -17.22 -12.55 -87.14
C MET A 1 -17.21 -11.74 -85.86
N LYS A 2 -17.73 -12.30 -84.77
CA LYS A 2 -18.09 -11.61 -83.52
C LYS A 2 -17.02 -11.93 -82.46
N HIS A 3 -16.16 -10.97 -82.12
CA HIS A 3 -15.14 -11.17 -81.08
C HIS A 3 -15.76 -11.01 -79.68
N ARG A 4 -15.59 -12.06 -78.88
CA ARG A 4 -15.98 -12.15 -77.46
C ARG A 4 -14.83 -11.60 -76.61
N GLN A 5 -15.12 -10.66 -75.71
CA GLN A 5 -14.22 -10.19 -74.66
C GLN A 5 -14.64 -10.84 -73.32
N PRO A 6 -13.71 -11.42 -72.54
CA PRO A 6 -14.04 -12.05 -71.27
C PRO A 6 -14.15 -11.04 -70.12
N CYS A 7 -15.18 -11.24 -69.30
CA CYS A 7 -15.50 -10.55 -68.06
C CYS A 7 -14.37 -10.75 -67.03
N GLN A 8 -13.65 -9.68 -66.68
CA GLN A 8 -12.73 -9.69 -65.53
C GLN A 8 -13.52 -9.34 -64.27
N ILE A 9 -13.60 -10.30 -63.35
CA ILE A 9 -14.23 -10.14 -62.03
C ILE A 9 -13.23 -9.45 -61.10
N LEU A 10 -13.49 -8.19 -60.74
CA LEU A 10 -12.76 -7.47 -59.70
C LEU A 10 -13.27 -7.95 -58.33
N ALA A 11 -12.47 -8.71 -57.59
CA ALA A 11 -12.77 -9.05 -56.19
C ALA A 11 -12.37 -7.87 -55.29
N MET A 12 -13.35 -7.14 -54.75
CA MET A 12 -13.10 -6.13 -53.71
C MET A 12 -13.00 -6.81 -52.34
N LEU A 13 -11.81 -6.77 -51.73
CA LEU A 13 -11.60 -7.14 -50.33
C LEU A 13 -12.12 -6.01 -49.43
N PHE A 14 -13.17 -6.28 -48.65
CA PHE A 14 -13.58 -5.42 -47.55
C PHE A 14 -12.69 -5.72 -46.32
N LEU A 15 -11.79 -4.80 -45.98
CA LEU A 15 -11.11 -4.81 -44.68
C LEU A 15 -12.11 -4.35 -43.61
N THR A 16 -12.68 -5.27 -42.86
CA THR A 16 -13.39 -4.97 -41.61
C THR A 16 -12.36 -4.69 -40.52
N GLY A 17 -12.27 -3.44 -40.08
CA GLY A 17 -11.44 -3.05 -38.95
C GLY A 17 -11.98 -3.63 -37.65
N ALA A 18 -11.25 -4.54 -37.03
CA ALA A 18 -11.56 -5.03 -35.69
C ALA A 18 -11.20 -3.96 -34.66
N VAL A 19 -12.20 -3.43 -33.94
CA VAL A 19 -11.98 -2.61 -32.75
C VAL A 19 -11.53 -3.53 -31.61
N THR A 20 -10.23 -3.54 -31.33
CA THR A 20 -9.67 -4.28 -30.19
C THR A 20 -9.96 -3.50 -28.92
N PHE A 21 -10.91 -3.98 -28.12
CA PHE A 21 -11.10 -3.51 -26.75
C PHE A 21 -9.92 -3.98 -25.90
N SER A 22 -8.99 -3.08 -25.57
CA SER A 22 -7.93 -3.35 -24.61
C SER A 22 -8.54 -3.48 -23.22
N LEU A 23 -8.63 -4.71 -22.71
CA LEU A 23 -8.90 -4.95 -21.29
C LEU A 23 -7.74 -4.34 -20.47
N PRO A 24 -8.01 -3.55 -19.41
CA PRO A 24 -6.95 -3.04 -18.56
C PRO A 24 -6.21 -4.20 -17.90
N GLU A 25 -4.90 -4.34 -18.21
CA GLU A 25 -4.04 -5.29 -17.54
C GLU A 25 -3.95 -4.95 -16.04
N PRO A 26 -4.03 -5.94 -15.12
CA PRO A 26 -3.79 -5.70 -13.72
C PRO A 26 -2.40 -5.10 -13.54
N SER A 27 -2.34 -3.92 -12.92
CA SER A 27 -1.11 -3.15 -12.71
C SER A 27 -0.02 -4.02 -12.08
N LYS A 28 1.15 -4.09 -12.74
CA LYS A 28 2.32 -4.87 -12.32
C LYS A 28 2.59 -4.70 -10.82
N SER A 29 2.44 -5.78 -10.06
CA SER A 29 2.75 -5.82 -8.62
C SER A 29 4.26 -5.66 -8.42
N ALA A 30 4.70 -4.49 -7.97
CA ALA A 30 6.07 -4.28 -7.56
C ALA A 30 6.19 -4.63 -6.06
N GLY A 31 6.63 -5.86 -5.79
CA GLY A 31 6.93 -6.38 -4.46
C GLY A 31 6.89 -7.91 -4.41
N LYS A 32 8.06 -8.56 -4.35
CA LYS A 32 8.17 -10.00 -4.04
C LYS A 32 8.18 -10.13 -2.51
N GLY A 33 7.06 -10.54 -1.89
CA GLY A 33 7.02 -10.72 -0.43
C GLY A 33 5.61 -10.75 0.16
N LEU A 34 5.56 -10.68 1.50
CA LEU A 34 4.35 -10.54 2.30
C LEU A 34 3.71 -9.16 2.09
N PHE A 35 4.52 -8.13 1.90
CA PHE A 35 4.11 -6.77 1.58
C PHE A 35 4.35 -6.45 0.11
N PHE A 36 3.49 -5.64 -0.50
CA PHE A 36 3.64 -5.27 -1.90
C PHE A 36 2.98 -3.94 -2.23
N CYS A 37 3.46 -3.27 -3.27
CA CYS A 37 2.84 -2.06 -3.80
C CYS A 37 1.80 -2.41 -4.87
N GLY A 38 0.63 -1.77 -4.82
CA GLY A 38 -0.43 -1.91 -5.82
C GLY A 38 -1.32 -0.67 -5.88
N GLN A 39 -2.21 -0.62 -6.88
CA GLN A 39 -3.21 0.44 -6.97
C GLN A 39 -4.58 -0.04 -6.49
N LEU A 40 -5.28 0.82 -5.76
CA LEU A 40 -6.69 0.68 -5.40
C LEU A 40 -7.38 1.99 -5.78
N GLN A 41 -8.41 1.91 -6.64
CA GLN A 41 -9.15 3.09 -7.12
C GLN A 41 -8.23 4.23 -7.64
N GLY A 42 -7.17 3.87 -8.38
CA GLY A 42 -6.21 4.82 -8.95
C GLY A 42 -5.13 5.31 -7.98
N LYS A 43 -5.24 5.03 -6.67
CA LYS A 43 -4.28 5.46 -5.66
C LYS A 43 -3.26 4.37 -5.31
N TRP A 44 -2.01 4.77 -5.08
CA TRP A 44 -0.94 3.84 -4.70
C TRP A 44 -1.08 3.42 -3.25
N ASN A 45 -0.96 2.12 -3.01
CA ASN A 45 -1.17 1.52 -1.70
C ASN A 45 -0.10 0.47 -1.39
N THR A 46 0.44 0.51 -0.17
CA THR A 46 1.18 -0.63 0.39
C THR A 46 0.18 -1.62 0.94
N PHE A 47 0.25 -2.86 0.48
CA PHE A 47 -0.59 -3.97 0.91
C PHE A 47 0.18 -5.00 1.72
N VAL A 48 -0.54 -5.77 2.52
CA VAL A 48 -0.09 -7.03 3.12
C VAL A 48 -0.96 -8.18 2.63
N LYS A 49 -0.33 -9.30 2.26
CA LYS A 49 -1.02 -10.53 1.86
C LYS A 49 -1.60 -11.25 3.07
N ARG A 50 -2.84 -11.72 2.95
CA ARG A 50 -3.46 -12.67 3.89
C ARG A 50 -4.13 -13.80 3.11
N PRO A 51 -4.38 -14.97 3.74
CA PRO A 51 -4.97 -16.12 3.05
C PRO A 51 -6.29 -15.81 2.33
N LYS A 52 -7.14 -14.95 2.92
CA LYS A 52 -8.47 -14.64 2.38
C LYS A 52 -8.53 -13.39 1.51
N ARG A 53 -7.74 -12.37 1.83
CA ARG A 53 -7.75 -11.08 1.10
C ARG A 53 -6.45 -10.31 1.30
N ASN A 54 -6.12 -9.42 0.39
CA ASN A 54 -5.06 -8.44 0.62
C ASN A 54 -5.63 -7.26 1.42
N ILE A 55 -4.84 -6.72 2.34
CA ILE A 55 -5.24 -5.56 3.16
C ILE A 55 -4.33 -4.41 2.76
N ALA A 56 -4.91 -3.29 2.30
CA ALA A 56 -4.16 -2.06 2.11
C ALA A 56 -3.81 -1.52 3.49
N ILE A 57 -2.55 -1.21 3.77
CA ILE A 57 -2.10 -0.76 5.09
C ILE A 57 -1.57 0.67 5.09
N ILE A 58 -1.23 1.21 3.91
CA ILE A 58 -0.83 2.61 3.71
C ILE A 58 -1.37 3.06 2.35
N GLU A 59 -2.22 4.08 2.32
CA GLU A 59 -2.56 4.79 1.09
C GLU A 59 -1.62 5.99 0.89
N TRP A 60 -0.99 6.10 -0.28
CA TRP A 60 -0.04 7.16 -0.62
C TRP A 60 -0.71 8.20 -1.50
N THR A 61 -1.05 9.34 -0.91
CA THR A 61 -1.70 10.47 -1.61
C THR A 61 -0.95 11.80 -1.48
N SER A 62 -0.26 12.03 -0.36
CA SER A 62 0.52 13.26 -0.15
C SER A 62 1.68 13.39 -1.15
N ASN A 63 1.71 14.55 -1.83
CA ASN A 63 2.76 14.94 -2.76
C ASN A 63 3.89 15.76 -2.10
N ASP A 64 3.92 15.86 -0.76
CA ASP A 64 4.89 16.72 -0.03
C ASP A 64 6.37 16.37 -0.32
N PHE A 65 6.64 15.14 -0.77
CA PHE A 65 7.98 14.68 -1.11
C PHE A 65 8.21 14.54 -2.63
N ALA A 66 7.22 14.86 -3.46
CA ALA A 66 7.27 14.65 -4.90
C ALA A 66 8.38 15.49 -5.57
N GLU A 67 8.55 16.75 -5.16
CA GLU A 67 9.62 17.63 -5.67
C GLU A 67 11.03 17.11 -5.36
N SER A 68 11.18 16.36 -4.26
CA SER A 68 12.43 15.67 -3.89
C SER A 68 12.59 14.32 -4.59
N GLY A 69 11.78 14.04 -5.62
CA GLY A 69 11.81 12.78 -6.36
C GLY A 69 11.25 11.59 -5.59
N TRP A 70 10.38 11.82 -4.60
CA TRP A 70 9.68 10.81 -3.81
C TRP A 70 8.17 10.88 -4.05
N ASP A 71 7.76 10.56 -5.27
CA ASP A 71 6.34 10.42 -5.62
C ASP A 71 5.66 9.24 -4.90
N ASN A 72 4.32 9.22 -4.94
CA ASN A 72 3.50 8.20 -4.30
C ASN A 72 3.84 6.76 -4.74
N ARG A 73 4.17 6.56 -6.02
CA ARG A 73 4.53 5.24 -6.56
C ARG A 73 5.86 4.76 -5.97
N LYS A 74 6.88 5.61 -5.99
CA LYS A 74 8.21 5.30 -5.48
C LYS A 74 8.19 5.05 -3.98
N ARG A 75 7.45 5.86 -3.22
CA ARG A 75 7.22 5.65 -1.78
C ARG A 75 6.56 4.29 -1.54
N CYS A 76 5.48 4.00 -2.26
CA CYS A 76 4.77 2.73 -2.18
C CYS A 76 5.69 1.51 -2.40
N ILE A 77 6.48 1.52 -3.47
CA ILE A 77 7.44 0.43 -3.77
C ILE A 77 8.49 0.31 -2.67
N THR A 78 9.18 1.42 -2.38
CA THR A 78 10.31 1.44 -1.44
C THR A 78 9.90 1.01 -0.04
N VAL A 79 8.76 1.50 0.42
CA VAL A 79 8.27 1.20 1.77
C VAL A 79 7.80 -0.25 1.85
N SER A 80 7.09 -0.76 0.84
CA SER A 80 6.71 -2.18 0.79
C SER A 80 7.94 -3.11 0.86
N ASP A 81 9.02 -2.77 0.15
CA ASP A 81 10.27 -3.53 0.19
C ASP A 81 10.93 -3.48 1.58
N ARG A 82 10.93 -2.32 2.25
CA ARG A 82 11.43 -2.19 3.62
C ARG A 82 10.59 -2.98 4.62
N PHE A 83 9.26 -3.00 4.47
CA PHE A 83 8.39 -3.84 5.29
C PHE A 83 8.75 -5.33 5.14
N ASN A 84 9.03 -5.79 3.92
CA ASN A 84 9.52 -7.16 3.69
C ASN A 84 10.89 -7.40 4.33
N GLN A 85 11.82 -6.45 4.18
CA GLN A 85 13.16 -6.54 4.76
C GLN A 85 13.13 -6.66 6.28
N TYR A 86 12.26 -5.91 6.93
CA TYR A 86 12.15 -5.85 8.39
C TYR A 86 11.03 -6.74 8.95
N ALA A 87 10.38 -7.58 8.14
CA ALA A 87 9.22 -8.38 8.55
C ALA A 87 9.41 -9.14 9.89
N PRO A 88 10.55 -9.82 10.16
CA PRO A 88 10.78 -10.51 11.43
C PRO A 88 10.94 -9.58 12.64
N LEU A 89 11.19 -8.29 12.40
CA LEU A 89 11.52 -7.28 13.40
C LEU A 89 10.43 -6.21 13.53
N LEU A 90 9.30 -6.32 12.82
CA LEU A 90 8.19 -5.37 12.91
C LEU A 90 7.56 -5.32 14.32
N THR A 91 7.88 -6.28 15.18
CA THR A 91 7.55 -6.24 16.62
C THR A 91 8.38 -5.24 17.42
N ASN A 92 9.41 -4.64 16.84
CA ASN A 92 10.30 -3.68 17.48
C ASN A 92 10.18 -2.26 16.89
N VAL A 93 9.08 -1.97 16.19
CA VAL A 93 8.87 -0.65 15.56
C VAL A 93 8.92 0.43 16.62
N LYS A 94 9.51 1.57 16.26
CA LYS A 94 9.57 2.78 17.07
C LYS A 94 9.42 4.02 16.21
N THR A 95 9.25 5.14 16.89
CA THR A 95 9.25 6.48 16.33
C THR A 95 10.58 7.16 16.63
N SER A 96 11.05 7.99 15.70
CA SER A 96 12.28 8.77 15.88
C SER A 96 12.26 10.01 15.00
N ASN A 97 13.32 10.82 15.08
CA ASN A 97 13.55 11.95 14.18
C ASN A 97 14.86 11.74 13.42
N VAL A 98 14.80 11.79 12.09
CA VAL A 98 15.96 11.62 11.22
C VAL A 98 16.02 12.80 10.26
N ASN A 99 17.12 13.57 10.29
CA ASN A 99 17.29 14.81 9.53
C ASN A 99 16.14 15.82 9.70
N GLY A 100 15.57 15.92 10.90
CA GLY A 100 14.46 16.85 11.19
C GLY A 100 13.08 16.37 10.75
N TYR A 101 12.96 15.14 10.23
CA TYR A 101 11.67 14.56 9.88
C TYR A 101 11.26 13.46 10.88
N PRO A 102 9.98 13.41 11.26
CA PRO A 102 9.43 12.28 12.00
C PRO A 102 9.47 11.01 11.13
N VAL A 103 9.92 9.90 11.71
CA VAL A 103 10.04 8.62 11.01
C VAL A 103 9.44 7.47 11.82
N ILE A 104 8.96 6.46 11.09
CA ILE A 104 8.68 5.14 11.63
C ILE A 104 9.83 4.21 11.22
N CYS A 105 10.38 3.47 12.17
CA CYS A 105 11.62 2.73 11.98
C CYS A 105 11.69 1.46 12.84
N VAL A 106 12.65 0.59 12.53
CA VAL A 106 12.91 -0.65 13.25
C VAL A 106 14.39 -0.70 13.64
N PRO A 107 14.76 -0.29 14.87
CA PRO A 107 16.14 -0.30 15.30
C PRO A 107 16.67 -1.73 15.40
N LYS A 108 17.89 -1.97 14.90
CA LYS A 108 18.56 -3.27 15.04
C LYS A 108 19.03 -3.54 16.46
N VAL A 109 19.29 -2.47 17.23
CA VAL A 109 19.76 -2.54 18.61
C VAL A 109 18.63 -2.12 19.55
N LYS A 110 18.29 -2.97 20.52
CA LYS A 110 17.29 -2.64 21.55
C LYS A 110 17.70 -1.36 22.30
N GLY A 111 16.80 -0.39 22.32
CA GLY A 111 17.01 0.88 23.04
C GLY A 111 17.77 1.97 22.25
N GLY A 112 18.28 1.67 21.06
CA GLY A 112 18.95 2.66 20.21
C GLY A 112 18.00 3.62 19.49
N SER A 113 18.54 4.75 19.03
CA SER A 113 17.88 5.63 18.04
C SER A 113 17.94 5.00 16.64
N CYS A 114 17.03 5.38 15.76
CA CYS A 114 16.98 4.81 14.42
C CYS A 114 18.02 5.43 13.51
N ALA A 115 18.89 4.60 12.95
CA ALA A 115 19.77 4.99 11.87
C ALA A 115 18.98 5.19 10.56
N LYS A 116 19.54 5.96 9.62
CA LYS A 116 18.89 6.26 8.31
C LYS A 116 18.47 5.00 7.53
N ASN A 117 19.24 3.92 7.65
CA ASN A 117 19.00 2.64 6.99
C ASN A 117 17.97 1.76 7.71
N GLU A 118 17.48 2.17 8.88
CA GLU A 118 16.47 1.47 9.70
C GLU A 118 15.07 2.08 9.57
N VAL A 119 14.94 3.15 8.78
CA VAL A 119 13.67 3.83 8.51
C VAL A 119 12.79 2.96 7.61
N LEU A 120 11.58 2.66 8.05
CA LEU A 120 10.53 2.09 7.20
C LEU A 120 10.00 3.19 6.27
N PHE A 121 9.50 4.28 6.83
CA PHE A 121 9.02 5.44 6.08
C PHE A 121 9.10 6.74 6.87
N THR A 122 9.15 7.84 6.13
CA THR A 122 9.25 9.21 6.64
C THR A 122 7.89 9.91 6.51
N LEU A 123 7.56 10.68 7.55
CA LEU A 123 6.35 11.48 7.66
C LEU A 123 6.66 12.95 7.39
N LYS A 124 5.65 13.72 6.97
CA LYS A 124 5.73 15.18 6.87
C LYS A 124 6.00 15.76 8.26
N THR A 125 6.70 16.89 8.31
CA THR A 125 6.84 17.66 9.55
C THR A 125 5.46 18.04 10.11
N GLY A 126 5.34 18.07 11.44
CA GLY A 126 4.07 18.35 12.12
C GLY A 126 3.16 17.13 12.33
N VAL A 127 3.38 16.02 11.63
CA VAL A 127 2.64 14.77 11.86
C VAL A 127 3.13 14.08 13.12
N ASN A 128 2.20 13.65 13.98
CA ASN A 128 2.50 12.89 15.18
C ASN A 128 2.86 11.44 14.82
N SER A 129 4.16 11.12 14.82
CA SER A 129 4.65 9.78 14.50
C SER A 129 4.18 8.71 15.47
N GLU A 130 3.96 9.04 16.75
CA GLU A 130 3.49 8.10 17.76
C GLU A 130 2.05 7.66 17.46
N GLU A 131 1.19 8.60 17.10
CA GLU A 131 -0.19 8.29 16.70
C GLU A 131 -0.23 7.42 15.43
N VAL A 132 0.62 7.72 14.44
CA VAL A 132 0.75 6.90 13.23
C VAL A 132 1.24 5.48 13.58
N ALA A 133 2.23 5.35 14.46
CA ALA A 133 2.76 4.05 14.88
C ALA A 133 1.73 3.23 15.65
N GLN A 134 1.00 3.85 16.58
CA GLN A 134 -0.07 3.23 17.34
C GLN A 134 -1.16 2.67 16.43
N LYS A 135 -1.59 3.44 15.43
CA LYS A 135 -2.63 2.99 14.49
C LYS A 135 -2.16 1.90 13.55
N LEU A 136 -0.96 2.03 12.98
CA LEU A 136 -0.48 1.08 11.98
C LEU A 136 0.02 -0.24 12.59
N PHE A 137 0.62 -0.19 13.79
CA PHE A 137 1.27 -1.36 14.41
C PHE A 137 0.56 -1.86 15.68
N ASN A 138 -0.54 -1.23 16.10
CA ASN A 138 -1.15 -1.46 17.41
C ASN A 138 -0.12 -1.33 18.55
N MET A 139 0.66 -0.25 18.48
CA MET A 139 1.71 0.07 19.45
C MET A 139 1.06 0.45 20.78
N ASN A 140 1.47 -0.17 21.88
CA ASN A 140 1.03 0.26 23.20
C ASN A 140 1.73 1.55 23.63
N ARG A 141 1.25 2.13 24.73
CA ARG A 141 1.80 3.37 25.34
C ARG A 141 3.28 3.27 25.73
N TYR A 142 3.89 2.08 25.68
CA TYR A 142 5.31 1.84 25.94
C TYR A 142 6.16 1.72 24.66
N GLY A 143 5.58 2.00 23.49
CA GLY A 143 6.28 1.95 22.22
C GLY A 143 6.51 0.53 21.67
N ASN A 144 5.76 -0.47 22.16
CA ASN A 144 5.87 -1.85 21.69
C ASN A 144 4.55 -2.32 21.05
N PRO A 145 4.57 -2.93 19.86
CA PRO A 145 3.38 -3.55 19.28
C PRO A 145 2.94 -4.74 20.14
N SER A 146 1.70 -4.68 20.65
CA SER A 146 1.20 -5.67 21.61
C SER A 146 0.78 -6.98 20.93
N LYS A 147 0.27 -6.88 19.70
CA LYS A 147 0.06 -7.98 18.74
C LYS A 147 0.05 -7.36 17.35
N PHE A 148 1.03 -7.69 16.50
CA PHE A 148 1.09 -7.16 15.14
C PHE A 148 0.10 -7.92 14.25
N ARG A 149 -1.06 -7.32 13.98
CA ARG A 149 -2.10 -7.91 13.11
C ARG A 149 -2.78 -6.80 12.30
N PHE A 150 -2.56 -6.79 10.99
CA PHE A 150 -3.34 -5.95 10.08
C PHE A 150 -4.72 -6.59 9.87
N THR A 151 -5.80 -6.01 10.35
CA THR A 151 -7.16 -6.54 10.12
C THR A 151 -7.88 -5.76 9.01
N ASP A 152 -7.64 -4.45 8.95
CA ASP A 152 -8.19 -3.55 7.93
C ASP A 152 -7.21 -2.44 7.50
N GLN A 153 -7.66 -1.58 6.57
CA GLN A 153 -6.92 -0.40 6.12
C GLN A 153 -6.93 0.69 7.20
N PRO A 154 -5.80 0.91 7.90
CA PRO A 154 -5.81 1.71 9.11
C PRO A 154 -5.78 3.22 8.84
N PHE A 155 -5.42 3.67 7.62
CA PHE A 155 -5.44 5.09 7.25
C PHE A 155 -5.41 5.36 5.74
N SER A 156 -5.82 6.59 5.40
CA SER A 156 -5.44 7.27 4.16
C SER A 156 -4.84 8.64 4.47
N TYR A 157 -4.11 9.21 3.52
CA TYR A 157 -3.82 10.65 3.54
C TYR A 157 -4.77 11.33 2.55
N ASP A 158 -5.15 12.57 2.77
CA ASP A 158 -5.83 13.36 1.75
C ASP A 158 -4.84 14.16 0.89
N SER A 159 -5.38 14.96 -0.03
CA SER A 159 -4.60 15.81 -0.93
C SER A 159 -3.80 16.91 -0.23
N GLU A 160 -4.16 17.26 1.01
CA GLU A 160 -3.49 18.27 1.83
C GLU A 160 -2.42 17.64 2.74
N GLY A 161 -2.36 16.31 2.76
CA GLY A 161 -1.45 15.53 3.57
C GLY A 161 -1.95 15.34 5.00
N GLU A 162 -3.23 15.59 5.26
CA GLU A 162 -3.83 15.25 6.53
C GLU A 162 -4.12 13.74 6.60
N LEU A 163 -3.90 13.17 7.78
CA LEU A 163 -4.16 11.76 8.05
C LEU A 163 -5.67 11.55 8.21
N ASN A 164 -6.30 10.89 7.25
CA ASN A 164 -7.71 10.53 7.32
C ASN A 164 -7.87 9.15 7.96
N ILE A 165 -8.70 9.10 9.00
CA ILE A 165 -8.97 7.92 9.81
C ILE A 165 -10.32 7.37 9.37
N ASN A 166 -10.39 6.14 8.88
CA ASN A 166 -11.68 5.49 8.70
C ASN A 166 -12.16 5.01 10.07
N VAL A 167 -12.87 5.89 10.79
CA VAL A 167 -13.38 5.65 12.15
C VAL A 167 -14.41 4.51 12.17
N GLU A 168 -15.20 4.33 11.12
CA GLU A 168 -16.16 3.22 11.00
C GLU A 168 -15.46 1.85 11.02
N THR A 169 -14.27 1.77 10.43
CA THR A 169 -13.44 0.55 10.46
C THR A 169 -12.88 0.25 11.85
N PHE A 170 -12.67 1.27 12.70
CA PHE A 170 -12.21 1.07 14.08
C PHE A 170 -13.29 0.46 14.98
N ILE A 171 -14.56 0.83 14.77
CA ILE A 171 -15.71 0.31 15.54
C ILE A 171 -16.00 -1.14 15.17
N ASN A 172 -16.01 -1.49 13.88
CA ASN A 172 -16.29 -2.87 13.43
C ASN A 172 -15.23 -3.88 13.90
N ASN A 173 -13.98 -3.45 14.08
CA ASN A 173 -12.91 -4.29 14.64
C ASN A 173 -13.08 -4.57 16.15
N LEU A 174 -13.80 -3.73 16.88
CA LEU A 174 -14.09 -3.96 18.31
C LEU A 174 -15.17 -5.02 18.48
N GLU A 175 -16.15 -5.07 17.59
CA GLU A 175 -17.24 -6.06 17.61
C GLU A 175 -16.75 -7.48 17.26
N GLU A 176 -15.85 -7.63 16.27
CA GLU A 176 -15.24 -8.93 15.93
C GLU A 176 -14.37 -9.52 17.05
N ILE A 177 -13.80 -8.69 17.93
CA ILE A 177 -12.97 -9.14 19.06
C ILE A 177 -13.84 -9.63 20.22
N ILE A 178 -15.02 -9.04 20.41
CA ILE A 178 -15.97 -9.43 21.46
C ILE A 178 -16.63 -10.77 21.09
N GLU A 179 -17.08 -10.94 19.85
CA GLU A 179 -17.71 -12.20 19.39
C GLU A 179 -16.75 -13.40 19.39
N ALA A 180 -15.46 -13.17 19.13
CA ALA A 180 -14.44 -14.23 19.20
C ALA A 180 -14.13 -14.66 20.65
N SER A 181 -14.37 -13.80 21.64
CA SER A 181 -14.13 -14.10 23.05
C SER A 181 -15.28 -14.87 23.73
N GLU A 182 -16.50 -14.75 23.20
CA GLU A 182 -17.69 -15.44 23.74
C GLU A 182 -17.89 -16.85 23.18
N ASN A 183 -17.23 -17.20 22.06
CA ASN A 183 -17.42 -18.46 21.35
C ASN A 183 -16.26 -19.47 21.50
N GLU A 184 -15.31 -19.27 22.41
CA GLU A 184 -14.28 -20.28 22.69
C GLU A 184 -14.86 -21.38 23.60
N PRO A 185 -14.97 -22.64 23.15
CA PRO A 185 -15.52 -23.71 23.98
C PRO A 185 -14.56 -24.05 25.13
N ARG A 186 -15.13 -24.08 26.34
CA ARG A 186 -14.44 -24.42 27.61
C ARG A 186 -13.86 -25.83 27.60
#